data_AF-A0A7J6F9V4-F1
#
_entry.id   AF-A0A7J6F9V4-F1
#
_cell.length_a   1.000
_cell.length_b   1.000
_cell.length_c   1.000
_cell.angle_alpha   90.00
_cell.angle_beta   90.00
_cell.angle_gamma   90.00
#
_symmetry.space_group_name_H-M   'P 1'
#
loop_
_entity.id
_entity.type
_entity.pdbx_description
1 polymer ?
#
loop_
_entity_poly.entity_id
_entity_poly.type
_entity_poly.pdbx_seq_one_letter_code
_entity_poly.pdbx_strand_id
1 'polypeptide(L)'
;MALELFSKKTFRHEFNGCCPEELVKLSYEILKKCRGLPLAIRAIFGLLSRKKKVQSEWKKVLNDIDFEFKTNSQLVGIFEILSFSYVDLPFHLKSCLLYFGTFPKDYSLSKGRLRQLWISEGFVQVMEEKSLKEEAEGK
;
A
#
# COMPACT_ATOMS: atom_id res chain seq x y z
N MET A 1 -3.61 -14.15 -1.41
CA MET A 1 -4.02 -12.88 -0.75
C MET A 1 -3.90 -11.65 -1.65
N ALA A 2 -2.73 -11.28 -2.19
CA ALA A 2 -2.58 -10.04 -2.97
C ALA A 2 -3.47 -9.97 -4.24
N LEU A 3 -3.52 -11.05 -5.04
CA LEU A 3 -4.36 -11.12 -6.23
C LEU A 3 -5.86 -11.07 -5.90
N GLU A 4 -6.29 -11.72 -4.82
CA GLU A 4 -7.71 -11.74 -4.42
C GLU A 4 -8.19 -10.35 -3.99
N LEU A 5 -7.40 -9.67 -3.15
CA LEU A 5 -7.66 -8.28 -2.74
C LEU A 5 -7.60 -7.32 -3.93
N PHE A 6 -6.65 -7.54 -4.83
CA PHE A 6 -6.52 -6.79 -6.07
C PHE A 6 -7.76 -6.97 -6.95
N SER A 7 -8.22 -8.19 -7.17
CA SER A 7 -9.39 -8.50 -8.00
C SER A 7 -10.66 -7.88 -7.41
N LYS A 8 -10.94 -8.15 -6.13
CA LYS A 8 -12.13 -7.60 -5.43
C LYS A 8 -12.20 -6.08 -5.49
N LYS A 9 -11.05 -5.40 -5.44
CA LYS A 9 -11.00 -3.94 -5.52
C LYS A 9 -11.06 -3.43 -6.96
N THR A 10 -10.27 -4.00 -7.87
CA THR A 10 -10.16 -3.53 -9.28
C THR A 10 -11.43 -3.75 -10.07
N PHE A 11 -12.13 -4.85 -9.78
CA PHE A 11 -13.37 -5.25 -10.43
C PHE A 11 -14.56 -5.10 -9.49
N ARG A 12 -14.52 -4.19 -8.50
CA ARG A 12 -15.60 -4.08 -7.50
C ARG A 12 -17.00 -3.89 -8.10
N HIS A 13 -17.08 -3.18 -9.22
CA HIS A 13 -18.32 -2.83 -9.91
C HIS A 13 -18.52 -3.57 -11.24
N GLU A 14 -17.64 -4.52 -11.56
CA GLU A 14 -17.62 -5.24 -12.85
C GLU A 14 -17.26 -6.72 -12.60
N PHE A 15 -17.65 -7.67 -13.45
CA PHE A 15 -17.20 -9.07 -13.34
C PHE A 15 -17.39 -9.73 -11.96
N ASN A 16 -18.39 -9.31 -11.18
CA ASN A 16 -18.66 -9.79 -9.81
C ASN A 16 -17.46 -9.70 -8.84
N GLY A 17 -16.55 -8.74 -9.02
CA GLY A 17 -15.35 -8.64 -8.17
C GLY A 17 -14.25 -9.65 -8.50
N CYS A 18 -14.41 -10.41 -9.58
CA CYS A 18 -13.45 -11.39 -10.04
C CYS A 18 -12.62 -10.83 -11.21
N CYS A 19 -11.36 -11.26 -11.30
CA CYS A 19 -10.52 -10.92 -12.44
C CYS A 19 -10.95 -11.75 -13.66
N PRO A 20 -11.24 -11.13 -14.81
CA PRO A 20 -11.47 -11.84 -16.06
C PRO A 20 -10.27 -12.70 -16.43
N GLU A 21 -10.49 -13.91 -16.97
CA GLU A 21 -9.42 -14.86 -17.33
C GLU A 21 -8.35 -14.23 -18.23
N GLU A 22 -8.79 -13.44 -19.20
CA GLU A 22 -7.95 -12.68 -20.15
C GLU A 22 -6.97 -11.72 -19.46
N LEU A 23 -7.31 -11.23 -18.26
CA LEU A 23 -6.51 -10.28 -17.50
C LEU A 23 -5.76 -10.95 -16.35
N VAL A 24 -6.02 -12.22 -16.01
CA VAL A 24 -5.36 -12.90 -14.88
C VAL A 24 -3.85 -12.89 -15.03
N LYS A 25 -3.35 -13.25 -16.22
CA LYS A 25 -1.90 -13.30 -16.47
C LYS A 25 -1.25 -11.91 -16.36
N LEU A 26 -1.86 -10.89 -16.97
CA LEU A 26 -1.37 -9.51 -16.89
C LEU A 26 -1.44 -8.97 -15.45
N SER A 27 -2.51 -9.26 -14.71
CA SER A 27 -2.65 -8.92 -13.30
C SER A 27 -1.50 -9.48 -12.48
N TYR A 28 -1.15 -10.75 -12.71
CA TYR A 28 -0.06 -11.40 -12.00
C TYR A 28 1.30 -10.77 -12.33
N GLU A 29 1.59 -10.52 -13.61
CA GLU A 29 2.84 -9.90 -14.03
C GLU A 29 3.00 -8.49 -13.44
N ILE A 30 1.94 -7.68 -13.46
CA ILE A 30 1.92 -6.35 -12.86
C ILE A 30 2.13 -6.40 -11.34
N LEU A 31 1.43 -7.31 -10.64
CA LEU A 31 1.60 -7.48 -9.20
C LEU A 31 3.01 -7.95 -8.83
N LYS A 32 3.65 -8.77 -9.67
CA LYS A 32 5.04 -9.18 -9.48
C LYS A 32 6.00 -7.99 -9.51
N LYS A 33 5.75 -6.98 -10.36
CA LYS A 33 6.55 -5.73 -10.40
C LYS A 33 6.43 -4.92 -9.11
N CYS A 34 5.33 -5.07 -8.38
CA CYS A 34 5.14 -4.38 -7.10
C CYS A 34 5.98 -4.97 -5.95
N ARG A 35 6.69 -6.10 -6.14
CA ARG A 35 7.55 -6.76 -5.13
C ARG A 35 6.89 -6.95 -3.76
N GLY A 36 5.56 -7.14 -3.74
CA GLY A 36 4.80 -7.30 -2.50
C GLY A 36 4.62 -6.03 -1.66
N LEU A 37 5.13 -4.88 -2.12
CA LEU A 37 4.96 -3.60 -1.44
C LEU A 37 3.50 -3.15 -1.52
N PRO A 38 2.79 -3.04 -0.38
CA PRO A 38 1.35 -2.82 -0.49
C PRO A 38 1.00 -1.39 -0.92
N LEU A 39 1.89 -0.41 -0.72
CA LEU A 39 1.76 0.93 -1.32
C LEU A 39 1.83 0.89 -2.85
N ALA A 40 2.76 0.11 -3.41
CA ALA A 40 2.88 -0.07 -4.86
C ALA A 40 1.65 -0.78 -5.43
N ILE A 41 1.22 -1.87 -4.80
CA ILE A 41 0.01 -2.61 -5.19
C ILE A 41 -1.20 -1.67 -5.20
N ARG A 42 -1.35 -0.82 -4.19
CA ARG A 42 -2.48 0.10 -4.08
C ARG A 42 -2.42 1.23 -5.11
N ALA A 43 -1.24 1.75 -5.43
CA ALA A 43 -1.07 2.75 -6.49
C ALA A 43 -1.43 2.16 -7.86
N ILE A 44 -0.97 0.95 -8.15
CA ILE A 44 -1.30 0.22 -9.38
C ILE A 44 -2.80 -0.11 -9.45
N PHE A 45 -3.42 -0.51 -8.35
CA PHE A 45 -4.87 -0.64 -8.27
C PHE A 45 -5.57 0.68 -8.65
N GLY A 46 -5.14 1.79 -8.05
CA GLY A 46 -5.70 3.11 -8.34
C GLY A 46 -5.57 3.49 -9.81
N LEU A 47 -4.45 3.15 -10.45
CA LEU A 47 -4.21 3.35 -11.87
C LEU A 47 -5.15 2.47 -12.73
N LEU A 48 -5.16 1.16 -12.49
CA LEU A 48 -5.91 0.19 -13.29
C LEU A 48 -7.44 0.29 -13.11
N SER A 49 -7.90 0.77 -11.96
CA SER A 49 -9.34 1.02 -11.72
C SER A 49 -9.91 2.02 -12.75
N ARG A 50 -9.10 2.97 -13.22
CA ARG A 50 -9.47 4.01 -14.20
C ARG A 50 -9.27 3.58 -15.66
N LYS A 51 -8.69 2.41 -15.89
CA LYS A 51 -8.42 1.88 -17.24
C LYS A 51 -9.54 0.96 -17.69
N LYS A 52 -9.75 0.90 -19.01
CA LYS A 52 -10.64 -0.09 -19.63
C LYS A 52 -10.13 -1.50 -19.30
N LYS A 53 -11.04 -2.42 -19.02
CA LYS A 53 -10.70 -3.82 -18.66
C LYS A 53 -10.44 -4.66 -19.91
N VAL A 54 -9.47 -4.22 -20.72
CA VAL A 54 -9.04 -4.88 -21.96
C VAL A 54 -7.53 -5.10 -21.94
N GLN A 55 -7.07 -6.19 -22.55
CA GLN A 55 -5.66 -6.60 -22.50
C GLN A 55 -4.70 -5.51 -22.99
N SER A 56 -5.05 -4.77 -24.04
CA SER A 56 -4.18 -3.74 -24.63
C SER A 56 -3.82 -2.62 -23.64
N GLU A 57 -4.80 -2.12 -22.88
CA GLU A 57 -4.58 -1.08 -21.86
C GLU A 57 -3.72 -1.59 -20.71
N TRP A 58 -3.94 -2.83 -20.27
CA TRP A 58 -3.20 -3.43 -19.16
C TRP A 58 -1.76 -3.77 -19.57
N LYS A 59 -1.56 -4.24 -20.79
CA LYS A 59 -0.23 -4.46 -21.37
C LYS A 59 0.54 -3.16 -21.52
N LYS A 60 -0.13 -2.06 -21.88
CA LYS A 60 0.48 -0.72 -21.90
C LYS A 60 0.97 -0.32 -20.50
N VAL A 61 0.13 -0.48 -19.48
CA VAL A 61 0.54 -0.19 -18.09
C VAL A 61 1.74 -1.04 -17.66
N LEU A 62 1.76 -2.33 -17.99
CA LEU A 62 2.91 -3.20 -17.69
C LEU A 62 4.19 -2.72 -18.40
N ASN A 63 4.09 -2.34 -19.66
CA ASN A 63 5.23 -1.82 -20.42
C ASN A 63 5.73 -0.48 -19.87
N ASP A 64 4.83 0.41 -19.47
CA ASP A 64 5.18 1.71 -18.88
C ASP A 64 5.93 1.50 -17.55
N ILE A 65 5.45 0.57 -16.71
CA ILE A 65 6.14 0.18 -15.47
C ILE A 65 7.55 -0.37 -15.77
N ASP A 66 7.67 -1.25 -16.76
CA ASP A 66 8.96 -1.83 -17.15
C ASP A 66 9.93 -0.82 -17.74
N PHE A 67 9.42 0.16 -18.47
CA PHE A 67 10.21 1.27 -18.98
C PHE A 67 10.76 2.10 -17.82
N GLU A 68 9.90 2.54 -16.89
CA GLU A 68 10.31 3.32 -15.72
C GLU A 68 11.34 2.60 -14.85
N PHE A 69 11.17 1.30 -14.59
CA PHE A 69 12.16 0.53 -13.81
C PHE A 69 13.50 0.36 -14.55
N LYS A 70 13.53 0.43 -15.88
CA LYS A 70 14.78 0.34 -16.66
C LYS A 70 15.49 1.68 -16.76
N THR A 71 14.74 2.77 -16.88
CA THR A 71 15.31 4.11 -17.14
C THR A 71 15.56 4.91 -15.86
N ASN A 72 14.81 4.63 -14.79
CA ASN A 72 14.88 5.37 -13.54
C ASN A 72 15.52 4.54 -12.43
N SER A 73 16.86 4.59 -12.33
CA SER A 73 17.62 3.89 -11.29
C SER A 73 17.27 4.35 -9.87
N GLN A 74 16.87 5.62 -9.69
CA GLN A 74 16.43 6.14 -8.39
C GLN A 74 15.12 5.47 -7.95
N LEU A 75 14.17 5.28 -8.86
CA LEU A 75 12.91 4.59 -8.57
C LEU A 75 13.16 3.16 -8.09
N VAL A 76 14.06 2.42 -8.75
CA VAL A 76 14.46 1.06 -8.34
C VAL A 76 15.05 1.08 -6.92
N GLY A 77 15.99 1.98 -6.66
CA GLY A 77 16.61 2.10 -5.33
C GLY A 77 15.62 2.45 -4.22
N ILE A 78 14.67 3.36 -4.48
CA ILE A 78 13.59 3.70 -3.54
C ILE A 78 12.72 2.47 -3.27
N PHE A 79 12.35 1.71 -4.31
CA PHE A 79 11.59 0.48 -4.14
C PHE A 79 12.32 -0.55 -3.29
N GLU A 80 13.63 -0.70 -3.48
CA GLU A 80 14.45 -1.63 -2.69
C GLU A 80 14.54 -1.22 -1.23
N ILE A 81 14.85 0.04 -0.95
CA ILE A 81 14.93 0.57 0.42
C ILE A 81 13.58 0.44 1.13
N LEU A 82 12.49 0.78 0.44
CA LEU A 82 11.13 0.62 0.99
C LEU A 82 10.78 -0.85 1.23
N SER A 83 11.17 -1.76 0.33
CA SER A 83 10.97 -3.20 0.50
C SER A 83 11.68 -3.74 1.73
N PHE A 84 12.97 -3.43 1.88
CA PHE A 84 13.75 -3.85 3.06
C PHE A 84 13.14 -3.29 4.34
N SER A 85 12.94 -1.98 4.38
CA SER A 85 12.36 -1.31 5.54
C SER A 85 10.98 -1.91 5.89
N TYR A 86 10.12 -2.15 4.90
CA TYR A 86 8.78 -2.70 5.13
C TYR A 86 8.81 -4.15 5.65
N VAL A 87 9.78 -4.96 5.23
CA VAL A 87 9.95 -6.33 5.74
C VAL A 87 10.33 -6.30 7.22
N ASP A 88 11.24 -5.40 7.60
CA ASP A 88 11.80 -5.32 8.96
C ASP A 88 10.88 -4.60 9.97
N LEU A 89 9.84 -3.90 9.49
CA LEU A 89 8.90 -3.21 10.38
C LEU A 89 8.10 -4.19 11.27
N PRO A 90 7.85 -3.86 12.55
CA PRO A 90 6.84 -4.54 13.36
C PRO A 90 5.44 -4.50 12.72
N PHE A 91 4.63 -5.55 12.94
CA PHE A 91 3.32 -5.70 12.31
C PHE A 91 2.41 -4.46 12.43
N HIS A 92 2.33 -3.87 13.62
CA HIS A 92 1.50 -2.69 13.88
C HIS A 92 1.97 -1.45 13.09
N LEU A 93 3.29 -1.30 12.89
CA LEU A 93 3.86 -0.20 12.09
C LEU A 93 3.68 -0.42 10.59
N LYS A 94 3.64 -1.67 10.12
CA LYS A 94 3.30 -1.96 8.71
C LYS A 94 1.93 -1.37 8.37
N SER A 95 0.92 -1.63 9.20
CA SER A 95 -0.44 -1.07 9.02
C SER A 95 -0.44 0.46 9.03
N CYS A 96 0.30 1.09 9.96
CA CYS A 96 0.46 2.54 10.02
C CYS A 96 1.05 3.11 8.71
N LEU A 97 2.12 2.49 8.19
CA LEU A 97 2.75 2.91 6.93
C LEU A 97 1.79 2.77 5.73
N LEU A 98 1.04 1.66 5.68
CA LEU A 98 0.07 1.44 4.62
C LEU A 98 -1.09 2.45 4.64
N TYR A 99 -1.43 2.94 5.84
CA TYR A 99 -2.51 3.90 6.02
C TYR A 99 -2.25 5.22 5.31
N PHE A 100 -1.00 5.68 5.22
CA PHE A 100 -0.66 6.87 4.41
C PHE A 100 -1.12 6.75 2.97
N GLY A 101 -1.24 5.51 2.50
CA GLY A 101 -1.74 5.26 1.20
C GLY A 101 -3.20 5.64 0.97
N THR A 102 -4.05 5.67 1.99
CA THR A 102 -5.47 6.00 1.78
C THR A 102 -5.68 7.46 1.36
N PHE A 103 -4.68 8.32 1.55
CA PHE A 103 -4.74 9.73 1.22
C PHE A 103 -4.32 10.02 -0.23
N PRO A 104 -4.85 11.12 -0.83
CA PRO A 104 -4.34 11.65 -2.07
C PRO A 104 -2.85 11.98 -1.99
N LYS A 105 -2.19 12.06 -3.16
CA LYS A 105 -0.83 12.59 -3.24
C LYS A 105 -0.79 14.00 -2.65
N ASP A 106 0.26 14.30 -1.88
CA ASP A 106 0.53 15.60 -1.27
C ASP A 106 -0.51 16.07 -0.23
N TYR A 107 -1.31 15.14 0.33
CA TYR A 107 -2.28 15.45 1.37
C TYR A 107 -1.59 15.75 2.72
N SER A 108 -1.90 16.92 3.31
CA SER A 108 -1.32 17.35 4.59
C SER A 108 -2.09 16.77 5.79
N LEU A 109 -1.36 16.13 6.69
CA LEU A 109 -1.90 15.55 7.93
C LEU A 109 -1.18 16.13 9.14
N SER A 110 -1.93 16.64 10.11
CA SER A 110 -1.36 16.98 11.41
C SER A 110 -1.04 15.71 12.19
N LYS A 111 0.06 15.74 12.98
CA LYS A 111 0.48 14.60 13.82
C LYS A 111 -0.64 14.12 14.75
N GLY A 112 -1.39 15.07 15.35
CA GLY A 112 -2.51 14.76 16.22
C GLY A 112 -3.65 14.03 15.50
N ARG A 113 -3.99 14.48 14.28
CA ARG A 113 -5.02 13.82 13.47
C ARG A 113 -4.60 12.43 13.04
N LEU A 114 -3.36 12.26 12.59
CA LEU A 114 -2.82 10.97 12.19
C LEU A 114 -2.85 9.95 13.34
N ARG A 115 -2.46 10.38 14.55
CA ARG A 115 -2.52 9.55 15.75
C ARG A 115 -3.94 9.07 16.04
N GLN A 116 -4.92 9.98 16.02
CA GLN A 116 -6.32 9.63 16.24
C GLN A 116 -6.83 8.61 15.23
N LEU A 117 -6.46 8.76 13.95
CA LEU A 117 -6.84 7.82 12.90
C LEU A 117 -6.23 6.43 13.14
N TRP A 118 -4.94 6.36 13.49
CA TRP A 118 -4.31 5.07 13.80
C TRP A 118 -4.89 4.40 15.04
N ILE A 119 -5.31 5.16 16.06
CA ILE A 119 -6.00 4.62 17.23
C ILE A 119 -7.39 4.10 16.83
N SER A 120 -8.15 4.86 16.04
CA SER A 120 -9.50 4.43 15.60
C SER A 120 -9.48 3.19 14.72
N GLU A 121 -8.42 3.00 13.95
CA GLU A 121 -8.19 1.80 13.13
C GLU A 121 -7.58 0.63 13.93
N GLY A 122 -7.25 0.85 15.22
CA GLY A 122 -6.65 -0.15 16.10
C GLY A 122 -5.18 -0.46 15.79
N PHE A 123 -4.50 0.37 14.99
CA PHE A 123 -3.08 0.16 14.66
C PHE A 123 -2.15 0.54 15.83
N VAL A 124 -2.59 1.47 16.67
CA VAL A 124 -1.85 1.93 17.85
C VAL A 124 -2.77 1.86 19.06
N GLN A 125 -2.32 1.20 20.11
CA GLN A 125 -3.00 1.24 21.40
C GLN A 125 -2.57 2.49 22.17
N VAL A 126 -3.52 3.16 22.80
CA VAL A 126 -3.21 4.19 23.79
C VAL A 126 -2.77 3.45 25.04
N MET A 127 -1.47 3.43 25.33
CA MET A 127 -1.04 3.13 26.69
C MET A 127 -1.49 4.31 27.56
N GLU A 128 -2.43 4.07 28.47
CA GLU A 128 -2.68 5.05 29.54
C GLU A 128 -1.36 5.26 30.28
N GLU A 129 -0.85 6.49 30.31
CA GLU A 129 0.22 6.90 31.22
C GLU A 129 -0.32 6.82 32.66
N LYS A 130 -0.43 5.61 33.19
CA LYS A 130 -0.59 5.35 34.62
C LYS A 130 0.51 4.39 35.04
N SER A 131 1.71 4.92 35.31
CA SER A 131 2.69 4.41 36.31
C SER A 131 4.16 4.81 36.08
N LEU A 132 4.48 6.06 35.70
CA LEU A 132 5.88 6.56 35.78
C LEU A 132 5.99 7.97 36.39
N LYS A 133 5.12 8.28 37.36
CA LYS A 133 5.22 9.53 38.15
C LYS A 133 5.11 9.35 39.66
N GLU A 134 5.25 8.14 40.18
CA GLU A 134 5.38 7.92 41.63
C GLU A 134 6.56 6.98 41.90
N GLU A 135 7.77 7.54 41.95
CA GLU A 135 8.90 7.08 42.78
C GLU A 135 10.09 8.06 42.61
N ALA A 136 9.82 9.36 42.80
CA ALA A 136 10.85 10.37 42.97
C ALA A 136 10.44 11.44 43.98
N GLU A 137 9.69 11.06 45.02
CA GLU A 137 9.48 11.88 46.21
C GLU A 137 9.09 10.99 47.40
N GLY A 138 10.01 10.83 48.36
CA GLY A 138 9.65 10.52 49.75
C GLY A 138 10.17 9.22 50.37
N LYS A 139 11.47 9.15 50.70
CA LYS A 139 12.00 9.18 52.08
C LYS A 139 13.51 8.94 52.12
#